data_AF-A0A2V5MTK4-F1
#
_entry.id   AF-A0A2V5MTK4-F1
#
_cell.length_a   1.000
_cell.length_b   1.000
_cell.length_c   1.000
_cell.angle_alpha   90.00
_cell.angle_beta   90.00
_cell.angle_gamma   90.00
#
_symmetry.space_group_name_H-M   'P 1'
#
loop_
_entity.id
_entity.type
_entity.pdbx_description
1 polymer ?
#
loop_
_entity_poly.entity_id
_entity_poly.type
_entity_poly.pdbx_seq_one_letter_code
_entity_poly.pdbx_strand_id
1 'polypeptide(L)'
;MYRGCHSKIAGKNDAPFRVIATDAGFDAADKMPARLRHILFENHGSEIHEAMLVKLPQSMTVAEYVSAVRSGSLFPAGALDYSGAGLMSPGESVEVWVKLDPGQCILICWNNGHARSTPPRPVTVEYRISEDVPPKEDVTVKLIDFLSFWVAYAKGRRSFGFKMSGQRCMKWTFFDCTRARRWKTCGVGGNTTQAVLHLPMQWAAYSIATI
;
A
#
# COMPACT_ATOMS: atom_id res chain seq x y z
N MET A 1 15.09 39.95 28.35
CA MET A 1 14.12 39.34 27.40
C MET A 1 14.65 37.96 27.01
N TYR A 2 14.06 36.89 27.52
CA TYR A 2 14.41 35.52 27.11
C TYR A 2 13.61 35.15 25.85
N ARG A 3 14.27 34.79 24.75
CA ARG A 3 13.64 34.23 23.55
C ARG A 3 14.14 32.79 23.32
N GLY A 4 13.26 31.85 23.67
CA GLY A 4 12.77 30.81 22.76
C GLY A 4 13.71 29.71 22.31
N CYS A 5 13.60 28.56 22.99
CA CYS A 5 13.95 27.25 22.49
C CYS A 5 13.00 26.84 21.34
N HIS A 6 13.53 26.49 20.16
CA HIS A 6 12.84 25.68 19.14
C HIS A 6 13.89 24.99 18.25
N SER A 7 14.56 23.96 18.78
CA SER A 7 15.30 23.03 17.91
C SER A 7 14.28 22.25 17.08
N LYS A 8 14.27 22.49 15.76
CA LYS A 8 13.51 21.69 14.79
C LYS A 8 13.90 20.22 14.94
N ILE A 9 13.04 19.41 15.54
CA ILE A 9 13.12 17.96 15.40
C ILE A 9 12.48 17.63 14.05
N ALA A 10 13.28 17.63 12.99
CA ALA A 10 12.92 16.90 11.79
C ALA A 10 13.08 15.41 12.15
N GLY A 11 11.95 14.69 12.27
CA GLY A 11 11.97 13.26 12.55
C GLY A 11 12.80 12.54 11.49
N LYS A 12 13.82 11.79 11.94
CA LYS A 12 14.64 10.96 11.06
C LYS A 12 13.82 9.71 10.74
N ASN A 13 13.29 9.61 9.52
CA ASN A 13 12.69 8.37 9.04
C ASN A 13 13.77 7.29 8.95
N ASP A 14 13.44 6.06 9.36
CA ASP A 14 14.23 4.89 8.99
C ASP A 14 14.25 4.78 7.45
N ALA A 15 15.21 4.04 6.88
CA ALA A 15 15.17 3.73 5.46
C ALA A 15 13.83 3.02 5.13
N PRO A 16 13.20 3.31 3.97
CA PRO A 16 11.94 2.68 3.61
C PRO A 16 12.11 1.16 3.55
N PHE A 17 11.07 0.43 4.00
CA PHE A 17 11.00 -0.99 3.75
C PHE A 17 10.75 -1.21 2.25
N ARG A 18 11.75 -1.73 1.56
CA ARG A 18 11.74 -1.87 0.11
C ARG A 18 11.11 -3.20 -0.30
N VAL A 19 10.17 -3.14 -1.23
CA VAL A 19 9.50 -4.30 -1.83
C VAL A 19 9.68 -4.21 -3.34
N ILE A 20 10.37 -5.20 -3.92
CA ILE A 20 10.60 -5.29 -5.35
C ILE A 20 9.72 -6.41 -5.89
N ALA A 21 8.79 -6.09 -6.79
CA ALA A 21 8.06 -7.10 -7.53
C ALA A 21 8.83 -7.53 -8.78
N THR A 22 8.83 -8.84 -9.01
CA THR A 22 9.26 -9.50 -10.24
C THR A 22 8.17 -10.48 -10.65
N ASP A 23 8.25 -11.01 -11.86
CA ASP A 23 7.26 -12.01 -12.32
C ASP A 23 7.38 -13.34 -11.55
N ALA A 24 8.50 -13.56 -10.84
CA ALA A 24 8.70 -14.71 -9.95
C ALA A 24 8.16 -14.50 -8.52
N GLY A 25 7.76 -13.28 -8.15
CA GLY A 25 7.31 -12.92 -6.80
C GLY A 25 7.99 -11.67 -6.25
N PHE A 26 8.02 -11.54 -4.92
CA PHE A 26 8.55 -10.35 -4.25
C PHE A 26 9.91 -10.60 -3.59
N ASP A 27 10.82 -9.65 -3.79
CA ASP A 27 12.03 -9.50 -2.98
C ASP A 27 11.85 -8.36 -1.97
N ALA A 28 12.11 -8.66 -0.70
CA ALA A 28 11.98 -7.75 0.44
C ALA A 28 12.74 -8.34 1.63
N ALA A 29 13.05 -7.52 2.64
CA ALA A 29 13.60 -8.04 3.89
C ALA A 29 12.59 -8.92 4.63
N ASP A 30 13.07 -9.92 5.39
CA ASP A 30 12.21 -10.84 6.14
C ASP A 30 11.43 -10.19 7.28
N LYS A 31 11.89 -9.02 7.72
CA LYS A 31 11.44 -8.41 8.97
C LYS A 31 11.28 -6.91 8.82
N MET A 32 10.29 -6.37 9.51
CA MET A 32 10.14 -4.92 9.69
C MET A 32 9.57 -4.60 11.07
N PRO A 33 9.85 -3.41 11.64
CA PRO A 33 9.22 -2.98 12.89
C PRO A 33 7.71 -2.72 12.73
N ALA A 34 6.97 -2.79 13.83
CA ALA A 34 5.54 -2.48 13.88
C ALA A 34 5.26 -0.96 13.88
N ARG A 35 3.96 -0.61 13.79
CA ARG A 35 3.36 0.73 13.65
C ARG A 35 3.46 1.27 12.23
N LEU A 36 3.42 2.60 12.07
CA LEU A 36 3.37 3.24 10.77
C LEU A 36 4.72 3.06 10.06
N ARG A 37 4.71 2.39 8.93
CA ARG A 37 5.90 2.07 8.14
C ARG A 37 5.82 2.68 6.75
N HIS A 38 6.91 3.30 6.34
CA HIS A 38 7.17 3.75 5.00
C HIS A 38 7.61 2.56 4.14
N ILE A 39 6.79 2.20 3.17
CA ILE A 39 7.05 1.13 2.20
C ILE A 39 7.36 1.78 0.85
N LEU A 40 8.49 1.42 0.26
CA LEU A 40 8.82 1.73 -1.13
C LEU A 40 8.56 0.48 -1.96
N PHE A 41 7.61 0.57 -2.89
CA PHE A 41 7.32 -0.50 -3.83
C PHE A 41 7.82 -0.16 -5.22
N GLU A 42 8.51 -1.11 -5.85
CA GLU A 42 9.05 -0.99 -7.20
C GLU A 42 8.67 -2.21 -8.02
N ASN A 43 8.13 -1.99 -9.21
CA ASN A 43 7.81 -3.08 -10.12
C ASN A 43 8.93 -3.26 -11.15
N HIS A 44 9.75 -4.30 -10.95
CA HIS A 44 10.80 -4.72 -11.87
C HIS A 44 10.37 -5.91 -12.77
N GLY A 45 9.12 -6.37 -12.65
CA GLY A 45 8.53 -7.39 -13.51
C GLY A 45 8.08 -6.85 -14.86
N SER A 46 7.70 -7.75 -15.75
CA SER A 46 7.08 -7.42 -17.04
C SER A 46 5.56 -7.28 -16.95
N GLU A 47 4.95 -7.77 -15.85
CA GLU A 47 3.52 -7.64 -15.58
C GLU A 47 3.18 -6.46 -14.65
N ILE A 48 1.89 -6.15 -14.56
CA ILE A 48 1.38 -5.25 -13.52
C ILE A 48 1.37 -5.99 -12.18
N HIS A 49 2.00 -5.42 -11.16
CA HIS A 49 2.05 -5.99 -9.81
C HIS A 49 1.49 -5.02 -8.77
N GLU A 50 0.88 -5.56 -7.72
CA GLU A 50 0.52 -4.86 -6.48
C GLU A 50 1.18 -5.61 -5.33
N ALA A 51 1.38 -4.96 -4.19
CA ALA A 51 1.89 -5.60 -2.99
C ALA A 51 0.98 -5.28 -1.81
N MET A 52 0.02 -6.16 -1.57
CA MET A 52 -0.89 -6.11 -0.42
C MET A 52 -0.24 -6.82 0.76
N LEU A 53 -0.19 -6.17 1.92
CA LEU A 53 0.24 -6.75 3.19
C LEU A 53 -0.97 -7.38 3.89
N VAL A 54 -0.96 -8.69 4.06
CA VAL A 54 -2.02 -9.41 4.78
C VAL A 54 -1.45 -9.99 6.06
N LYS A 55 -2.02 -9.61 7.20
CA LYS A 55 -1.70 -10.23 8.48
C LYS A 55 -2.42 -11.56 8.60
N LEU A 56 -1.66 -12.60 8.97
CA LEU A 56 -2.21 -13.90 9.27
C LEU A 56 -2.60 -13.98 10.76
N PRO A 57 -3.72 -14.66 11.10
CA PRO A 57 -3.99 -15.02 12.49
C PRO A 57 -2.91 -16.00 12.97
N GLN A 58 -2.62 -16.01 14.27
CA GLN A 58 -1.52 -16.81 14.83
C GLN A 58 -1.61 -18.31 14.53
N SER A 59 -2.82 -18.83 14.33
CA SER A 59 -3.09 -20.23 14.04
C SER A 59 -2.97 -20.59 12.55
N MET A 60 -2.67 -19.64 11.66
CA MET A 60 -2.68 -19.86 10.21
C MET A 60 -1.28 -19.75 9.62
N THR A 61 -0.91 -20.79 8.89
CA THR A 61 0.30 -20.85 8.07
C THR A 61 0.08 -20.23 6.69
N VAL A 62 1.18 -19.86 6.02
CA VAL A 62 1.12 -19.35 4.63
C VAL A 62 0.50 -20.40 3.68
N ALA A 63 0.80 -21.68 3.89
CA ALA A 63 0.27 -22.77 3.07
C ALA A 63 -1.26 -22.90 3.22
N GLU A 64 -1.78 -22.78 4.44
CA GLU A 64 -3.23 -22.79 4.70
C GLU A 64 -3.91 -21.57 4.07
N TYR A 65 -3.30 -20.39 4.14
CA TYR A 65 -3.79 -19.20 3.45
C TYR A 65 -3.90 -19.44 1.93
N VAL A 66 -2.83 -19.93 1.29
CA VAL A 66 -2.81 -20.23 -0.15
C VAL A 66 -3.84 -21.30 -0.52
N SER A 67 -3.99 -22.34 0.30
CA SER A 67 -4.98 -23.39 0.10
C SER A 67 -6.40 -22.83 0.11
N ALA A 68 -6.72 -21.98 1.09
CA ALA A 68 -8.02 -21.31 1.20
C ALA A 68 -8.27 -20.35 0.02
N VAL A 69 -7.24 -19.62 -0.43
CA VAL A 69 -7.36 -18.75 -1.63
C VAL A 69 -7.63 -19.56 -2.88
N ARG A 70 -6.92 -20.68 -3.07
CA ARG A 70 -7.12 -21.58 -4.21
C ARG A 70 -8.51 -22.22 -4.20
N SER A 71 -9.07 -22.53 -3.02
CA SER A 71 -10.43 -23.07 -2.90
C SER A 71 -11.54 -22.02 -3.07
N GLY A 72 -11.19 -20.75 -3.25
CA GLY A 72 -12.14 -19.67 -3.59
C GLY A 72 -12.31 -18.60 -2.51
N SER A 73 -11.72 -18.76 -1.34
CA SER A 73 -11.79 -17.74 -0.28
C SER A 73 -10.87 -16.56 -0.60
N LEU A 74 -11.43 -15.39 -0.91
CA LEU A 74 -10.60 -14.19 -1.14
C LEU A 74 -9.90 -13.71 0.14
N PHE A 75 -10.57 -13.85 1.29
CA PHE A 75 -10.01 -13.55 2.60
C PHE A 75 -10.34 -14.67 3.59
N PRO A 76 -9.38 -15.57 3.85
CA PRO A 76 -9.52 -16.59 4.87
C PRO A 76 -9.86 -15.98 6.24
N ALA A 77 -10.69 -16.67 7.02
CA ALA A 77 -11.17 -16.16 8.31
C ALA A 77 -10.00 -15.75 9.24
N GLY A 78 -10.08 -14.54 9.79
CA GLY A 78 -9.07 -13.99 10.69
C GLY A 78 -7.84 -13.38 10.00
N ALA A 79 -7.68 -13.51 8.69
CA ALA A 79 -6.70 -12.75 7.94
C ALA A 79 -7.14 -11.28 7.82
N LEU A 80 -6.23 -10.34 8.03
CA LEU A 80 -6.51 -8.91 7.96
C LEU A 80 -5.74 -8.28 6.81
N ASP A 81 -6.45 -7.60 5.91
CA ASP A 81 -5.84 -6.79 4.86
C ASP A 81 -5.33 -5.48 5.46
N TYR A 82 -4.01 -5.30 5.50
CA TYR A 82 -3.38 -4.04 5.87
C TYR A 82 -3.16 -3.12 4.69
N SER A 83 -3.70 -3.44 3.51
CA SER A 83 -3.46 -2.70 2.29
C SER A 83 -1.98 -2.78 1.89
N GLY A 84 -1.58 -1.97 0.92
CA GLY A 84 -0.17 -1.80 0.59
C GLY A 84 -0.02 -0.97 -0.67
N ALA A 85 1.01 -1.31 -1.45
CA ALA A 85 1.22 -0.67 -2.73
C ALA A 85 0.23 -1.23 -3.75
N GLY A 86 -0.51 -0.34 -4.36
CA GLY A 86 -1.47 -0.71 -5.38
C GLY A 86 -0.85 -1.15 -6.71
N LEU A 87 -1.67 -1.57 -7.68
CA LEU A 87 -1.20 -2.01 -9.00
C LEU A 87 -0.35 -0.94 -9.68
N MET A 88 0.87 -1.36 -10.01
CA MET A 88 1.92 -0.59 -10.62
C MET A 88 2.31 -1.30 -11.91
N SER A 89 2.40 -0.56 -13.02
CA SER A 89 2.93 -1.12 -14.26
C SER A 89 4.46 -1.28 -14.21
N PRO A 90 5.04 -2.04 -15.14
CA PRO A 90 6.47 -2.28 -15.22
C PRO A 90 7.31 -1.00 -15.19
N GLY A 91 8.39 -1.01 -14.41
CA GLY A 91 9.37 0.07 -14.31
C GLY A 91 8.94 1.25 -13.43
N GLU A 92 7.77 1.19 -12.80
CA GLU A 92 7.29 2.26 -11.92
C GLU A 92 7.33 1.89 -10.44
N SER A 93 7.16 2.92 -9.60
CA SER A 93 7.30 2.85 -8.15
C SER A 93 6.29 3.72 -7.42
N VAL A 94 5.93 3.32 -6.20
CA VAL A 94 5.11 4.12 -5.26
C VAL A 94 5.65 3.99 -3.85
N GLU A 95 5.54 5.08 -3.09
CA GLU A 95 5.77 5.08 -1.66
C GLU A 95 4.41 5.09 -0.94
N VAL A 96 4.22 4.21 0.06
CA VAL A 96 3.00 4.15 0.87
C VAL A 96 3.34 4.08 2.36
N TRP A 97 2.45 4.60 3.20
CA TRP A 97 2.56 4.51 4.65
C TRP A 97 1.45 3.62 5.20
N VAL A 98 1.86 2.52 5.82
CA VAL A 98 0.95 1.46 6.30
C VAL A 98 1.16 1.23 7.79
N LYS A 99 0.06 1.16 8.55
CA LYS A 99 0.12 0.86 9.98
C LYS A 99 0.03 -0.65 10.19
N LEU A 100 1.06 -1.22 10.81
CA LEU A 100 1.19 -2.67 10.98
C LEU A 100 1.20 -3.06 12.46
N ASP A 101 0.48 -4.12 12.82
CA ASP A 101 0.58 -4.71 14.16
C ASP A 101 1.55 -5.91 14.17
N PRO A 102 2.30 -6.11 15.28
CA PRO A 102 3.27 -7.20 15.39
C PRO A 102 2.70 -8.58 15.08
N GLY A 103 3.43 -9.41 14.33
CA GLY A 103 3.08 -10.79 13.98
C GLY A 103 3.42 -11.15 12.53
N GLN A 104 2.91 -12.29 12.06
CA GLN A 104 3.17 -12.77 10.70
C GLN A 104 2.30 -12.04 9.68
N CYS A 105 2.96 -11.48 8.66
CA CYS A 105 2.31 -10.96 7.46
C CYS A 105 2.79 -11.72 6.23
N ILE A 106 2.07 -11.54 5.12
CA ILE A 106 2.46 -11.96 3.78
C ILE A 106 2.27 -10.80 2.80
N LEU A 107 3.11 -10.74 1.78
CA LEU A 107 2.94 -9.90 0.61
C LEU A 107 2.30 -10.74 -0.50
N ILE A 108 1.19 -10.23 -1.06
CA ILE A 108 0.45 -10.85 -2.15
C ILE A 108 0.14 -9.86 -3.27
N CYS A 109 -0.10 -10.41 -4.46
CA CYS A 109 -0.64 -9.71 -5.62
C CYS A 109 -1.94 -10.40 -6.06
N TRP A 110 -3.07 -9.69 -6.13
CA TRP A 110 -4.30 -10.25 -6.70
C TRP A 110 -4.39 -10.13 -8.22
N ASN A 111 -3.48 -9.37 -8.86
CA ASN A 111 -3.54 -9.18 -10.30
C ASN A 111 -3.40 -10.50 -11.03
N ASN A 112 -4.24 -10.70 -12.04
CA ASN A 112 -4.17 -11.86 -12.93
C ASN A 112 -4.10 -13.23 -12.22
N GLY A 113 -4.63 -13.33 -11.00
CA GLY A 113 -4.58 -14.57 -10.22
C GLY A 113 -3.25 -14.89 -9.55
N HIS A 114 -2.30 -13.95 -9.47
CA HIS A 114 -1.00 -14.15 -8.81
C HIS A 114 -1.11 -14.70 -7.39
N ALA A 115 -2.12 -14.31 -6.61
CA ALA A 115 -2.36 -14.85 -5.27
C ALA A 115 -2.64 -16.37 -5.25
N ARG A 116 -2.97 -16.97 -6.40
CA ARG A 116 -3.19 -18.42 -6.56
C ARG A 116 -1.96 -19.13 -7.15
N SER A 117 -1.27 -18.48 -8.08
CA SER A 117 -0.17 -19.08 -8.87
C SER A 117 1.22 -18.81 -8.30
N THR A 118 1.43 -17.65 -7.69
CA THR A 118 2.73 -17.21 -7.19
C THR A 118 2.75 -17.31 -5.67
N PRO A 119 3.78 -17.94 -5.06
CA PRO A 119 3.88 -18.04 -3.61
C PRO A 119 3.89 -16.65 -2.94
N PRO A 120 3.06 -16.42 -1.91
CA PRO A 120 3.15 -15.22 -1.09
C PRO A 120 4.54 -15.10 -0.44
N ARG A 121 5.05 -13.86 -0.34
CA ARG A 121 6.30 -13.59 0.37
C ARG A 121 6.01 -13.34 1.85
N PRO A 122 6.43 -14.21 2.79
CA PRO A 122 6.22 -13.96 4.21
C PRO A 122 7.07 -12.79 4.72
N VAL A 123 6.54 -12.02 5.67
CA VAL A 123 7.27 -10.97 6.38
C VAL A 123 6.87 -10.98 7.85
N THR A 124 7.83 -10.94 8.76
CA THR A 124 7.59 -10.84 10.20
C THR A 124 7.57 -9.37 10.63
N VAL A 125 6.45 -8.91 11.18
CA VAL A 125 6.35 -7.60 11.82
C VAL A 125 6.75 -7.76 13.29
N GLU A 126 7.88 -7.19 13.66
CA GLU A 126 8.44 -7.33 15.01
C GLU A 126 7.78 -6.39 16.02
N TYR A 127 7.82 -6.76 17.30
CA TYR A 127 7.30 -5.91 18.38
C TYR A 127 8.09 -4.60 18.57
N ARG A 128 9.25 -4.45 17.90
CA ARG A 128 10.00 -3.20 17.90
C ARG A 128 9.13 -2.10 17.29
N ILE A 129 8.70 -1.15 18.12
CA ILE A 129 7.89 -0.02 17.68
C ILE A 129 8.84 1.06 17.13
N SER A 130 8.69 1.36 15.83
CA SER A 130 9.31 2.51 15.16
C SER A 130 8.26 3.10 14.22
N GLU A 131 7.87 4.34 14.46
CA GLU A 131 6.80 5.01 13.72
C GLU A 131 7.41 6.04 12.75
N ASP A 132 7.32 5.75 11.46
CA ASP A 132 7.78 6.66 10.41
C ASP A 132 6.83 7.85 10.29
N VAL A 133 7.36 9.01 9.94
CA VAL A 133 6.55 10.22 9.72
C VAL A 133 6.26 10.36 8.23
N PRO A 134 4.98 10.33 7.82
CA PRO A 134 4.64 10.53 6.43
C PRO A 134 4.86 12.00 6.02
N PRO A 135 5.15 12.29 4.74
CA PRO A 135 5.31 13.66 4.29
C PRO A 135 4.01 14.44 4.45
N LYS A 136 4.12 15.76 4.58
CA LYS A 136 2.93 16.62 4.54
C LYS A 136 2.21 16.41 3.21
N GLU A 137 0.91 16.13 3.27
CA GLU A 137 0.12 15.94 2.05
C GLU A 137 0.02 17.25 1.25
N ASP A 138 0.25 17.14 -0.07
CA ASP A 138 0.03 18.22 -1.03
C ASP A 138 -1.45 18.32 -1.38
N VAL A 139 -2.13 17.18 -1.30
CA VAL A 139 -3.51 16.99 -1.72
C VAL A 139 -4.23 16.16 -0.67
N THR A 140 -5.37 16.66 -0.19
CA THR A 140 -6.31 15.84 0.58
C THR A 140 -7.42 15.32 -0.31
N VAL A 141 -7.59 14.01 -0.29
CA VAL A 141 -8.69 13.30 -0.92
C VAL A 141 -9.67 12.87 0.17
N LYS A 142 -10.88 13.42 0.16
CA LYS A 142 -11.96 13.04 1.08
C LYS A 142 -12.98 12.17 0.36
N LEU A 143 -13.27 10.99 0.90
CA LEU A 143 -14.32 10.13 0.38
C LEU A 143 -15.52 10.18 1.30
N ILE A 144 -16.63 10.65 0.75
CA ILE A 144 -17.94 10.68 1.38
C ILE A 144 -18.82 9.76 0.53
N ASP A 145 -19.45 8.77 1.17
CA ASP A 145 -20.49 7.91 0.59
C ASP A 145 -20.15 7.21 -0.74
N PHE A 146 -18.94 6.66 -0.85
CA PHE A 146 -18.54 5.75 -1.94
C PHE A 146 -18.60 6.33 -3.36
N LEU A 147 -18.77 7.65 -3.51
CA LEU A 147 -18.84 8.30 -4.81
C LEU A 147 -17.46 8.43 -5.46
N SER A 148 -17.38 8.13 -6.75
CA SER A 148 -16.21 8.42 -7.58
C SER A 148 -16.08 9.94 -7.72
N PHE A 149 -14.96 10.50 -7.28
CA PHE A 149 -14.64 11.92 -7.43
C PHE A 149 -13.45 12.06 -8.40
N TRP A 150 -13.49 13.09 -9.24
CA TRP A 150 -12.40 13.43 -10.15
C TRP A 150 -11.55 14.52 -9.52
N VAL A 151 -10.24 14.31 -9.46
CA VAL A 151 -9.31 15.39 -9.13
C VAL A 151 -8.15 15.35 -10.10
N ALA A 152 -7.93 16.46 -10.78
CA ALA A 152 -6.80 16.66 -11.66
C ALA A 152 -5.59 17.15 -10.85
N TYR A 153 -4.40 16.62 -11.15
CA TYR A 153 -3.16 17.04 -10.50
C TYR A 153 -2.08 17.38 -11.51
N ALA A 154 -1.26 18.39 -11.18
CA ALA A 154 -0.11 18.78 -11.98
C ALA A 154 1.01 17.73 -11.90
N LYS A 155 1.76 17.57 -13.01
CA LYS A 155 2.96 16.71 -13.12
C LYS A 155 3.92 16.88 -11.93
N GLY A 156 4.62 15.81 -11.56
CA GLY A 156 5.65 15.79 -10.53
C GLY A 156 5.35 14.82 -9.37
N ARG A 157 6.24 14.79 -8.37
CA ARG A 157 5.99 14.06 -7.11
C ARG A 157 4.80 14.67 -6.40
N ARG A 158 3.81 13.86 -6.02
CA ARG A 158 2.61 14.29 -5.29
C ARG A 158 2.36 13.40 -4.09
N SER A 159 2.14 14.03 -2.94
CA SER A 159 1.79 13.36 -1.69
C SER A 159 0.29 13.48 -1.46
N PHE A 160 -0.39 12.34 -1.37
CA PHE A 160 -1.83 12.24 -1.19
C PHE A 160 -2.16 11.78 0.23
N GLY A 161 -2.94 12.60 0.94
CA GLY A 161 -3.56 12.24 2.20
C GLY A 161 -5.00 11.79 1.97
N PHE A 162 -5.33 10.56 2.38
CA PHE A 162 -6.67 10.02 2.22
C PHE A 162 -7.42 10.07 3.56
N LYS A 163 -8.62 10.66 3.55
CA LYS A 163 -9.53 10.69 4.71
C LYS A 163 -10.83 9.99 4.33
N MET A 164 -11.14 8.90 5.01
CA MET A 164 -12.31 8.07 4.75
C MET A 164 -13.36 8.24 5.85
N SER A 165 -14.64 8.25 5.47
CA SER A 165 -15.77 8.01 6.39
C SER A 165 -16.42 6.65 6.05
N GLY A 166 -16.25 5.65 6.92
CA GLY A 166 -16.85 4.30 6.77
C GLY A 166 -15.87 3.13 6.97
N GLN A 167 -16.38 1.92 7.21
CA GLN A 167 -15.62 0.73 7.64
C GLN A 167 -15.28 -0.30 6.53
N ARG A 168 -15.35 0.05 5.24
CA ARG A 168 -15.14 -0.92 4.15
C ARG A 168 -13.82 -0.73 3.39
N CYS A 169 -13.25 -1.86 2.96
CA CYS A 169 -12.07 -1.95 2.11
C CYS A 169 -12.34 -1.27 0.76
N MET A 170 -11.40 -0.45 0.27
CA MET A 170 -11.53 0.19 -1.05
C MET A 170 -10.32 -0.14 -1.94
N LYS A 171 -10.52 -0.04 -3.25
CA LYS A 171 -9.47 -0.17 -4.26
C LYS A 171 -9.39 1.14 -5.03
N TRP A 172 -8.22 1.79 -5.04
CA TRP A 172 -8.02 3.01 -5.81
C TRP A 172 -7.61 2.66 -7.24
N THR A 173 -7.76 3.61 -8.14
CA THR A 173 -7.13 3.56 -9.44
C THR A 173 -6.79 4.98 -9.85
N PHE A 174 -5.54 5.19 -10.25
CA PHE A 174 -5.14 6.42 -10.93
C PHE A 174 -5.24 6.20 -12.43
N PHE A 175 -5.69 7.22 -13.15
CA PHE A 175 -5.86 7.19 -14.59
C PHE A 175 -4.99 8.28 -15.21
N ASP A 176 -4.12 7.88 -16.15
CA ASP A 176 -3.37 8.81 -16.98
C ASP A 176 -4.27 9.24 -18.14
N CYS A 177 -4.80 10.47 -18.04
CA CYS A 177 -5.68 11.05 -19.06
C CYS A 177 -4.99 11.29 -20.41
N THR A 178 -3.65 11.36 -20.45
CA THR A 178 -2.91 11.77 -21.65
C THR A 178 -2.54 10.61 -22.58
N ARG A 179 -2.52 9.38 -22.06
CA ARG A 179 -2.15 8.17 -22.81
C ARG A 179 -3.24 7.11 -22.87
N ALA A 180 -4.41 7.38 -22.29
CA ALA A 180 -5.50 6.40 -22.12
C ALA A 180 -5.04 5.07 -21.49
N ARG A 181 -4.01 5.10 -20.62
CA ARG A 181 -3.48 3.93 -19.91
C ARG A 181 -4.00 3.93 -18.46
N ARG A 182 -4.50 2.77 -18.03
CA ARG A 182 -5.16 2.57 -16.72
C ARG A 182 -4.15 2.05 -15.70
N TRP A 183 -3.98 2.75 -14.56
CA TRP A 183 -3.02 2.41 -13.49
C TRP A 183 -3.72 2.12 -12.17
N LYS A 184 -3.88 0.86 -11.81
CA LYS A 184 -4.85 0.46 -10.77
C LYS A 184 -4.28 0.40 -9.34
N THR A 185 -3.93 1.49 -8.67
CA THR A 185 -3.39 1.33 -7.30
C THR A 185 -4.42 0.93 -6.22
N CYS A 186 -4.40 -0.28 -5.66
CA CYS A 186 -5.21 -0.68 -4.50
C CYS A 186 -4.87 0.03 -3.19
N GLY A 187 -5.85 0.18 -2.29
CA GLY A 187 -5.59 0.63 -0.93
C GLY A 187 -6.78 0.53 0.02
N VAL A 188 -6.70 -0.37 1.00
CA VAL A 188 -7.78 -0.76 1.92
C VAL A 188 -7.65 -0.15 3.33
N GLY A 189 -8.72 0.52 3.77
CA GLY A 189 -9.30 0.44 5.13
C GLY A 189 -8.38 0.42 6.36
N GLY A 190 -7.69 1.52 6.66
CA GLY A 190 -7.15 1.83 7.98
C GLY A 190 -7.07 3.35 8.17
N ASN A 191 -7.23 3.87 9.39
CA ASN A 191 -7.49 5.29 9.68
C ASN A 191 -6.47 6.33 9.16
N THR A 192 -5.40 5.94 8.47
CA THR A 192 -4.59 6.86 7.65
C THR A 192 -3.73 6.03 6.70
N THR A 193 -4.09 5.98 5.42
CA THR A 193 -3.13 5.60 4.37
C THR A 193 -2.69 6.88 3.69
N GLN A 194 -1.38 7.06 3.54
CA GLN A 194 -0.83 8.09 2.66
C GLN A 194 -0.08 7.40 1.54
N ALA A 195 -0.09 8.00 0.36
CA ALA A 195 0.67 7.53 -0.79
C ALA A 195 1.39 8.70 -1.44
N VAL A 196 2.63 8.47 -1.87
CA VAL A 196 3.37 9.40 -2.70
C VAL A 196 3.64 8.72 -4.03
N LEU A 197 3.16 9.37 -5.09
CA LEU A 197 3.32 8.90 -6.45
C LEU A 197 4.27 9.84 -7.19
N HIS A 198 5.15 9.27 -7.99
CA HIS A 198 5.93 10.03 -8.95
C HIS A 198 5.15 10.07 -10.27
N LEU A 199 4.47 11.19 -10.52
CA LEU A 199 3.55 11.31 -11.65
C LEU A 199 4.27 11.97 -12.84
N PRO A 200 4.68 11.23 -13.89
CA PRO A 200 5.39 11.82 -15.02
C PRO A 200 4.51 12.75 -15.89
N MET A 201 3.17 12.72 -15.73
CA MET A 201 2.15 13.45 -16.51
C MET A 201 0.93 13.89 -15.65
N GLN A 202 -0.20 14.31 -16.24
CA GLN A 202 -1.46 14.68 -15.54
C GLN A 202 -2.35 13.46 -15.26
N TRP A 203 -2.94 13.41 -14.06
CA TRP A 203 -3.67 12.22 -13.57
C TRP A 203 -5.03 12.57 -12.96
N ALA A 204 -5.94 11.60 -13.01
CA ALA A 204 -7.19 11.58 -12.26
C ALA A 204 -7.26 10.35 -11.35
N ALA A 205 -7.79 10.48 -10.13
CA ALA A 205 -8.08 9.34 -9.25
C ALA A 205 -9.54 8.92 -9.38
N TYR A 206 -9.85 7.63 -9.24
CA TYR A 206 -11.20 7.15 -8.97
C TYR A 206 -11.20 6.02 -7.94
N SER A 207 -12.31 5.89 -7.20
CA SER A 207 -12.56 4.77 -6.29
C SER A 207 -13.55 3.81 -6.94
N ILE A 208 -13.27 2.50 -6.86
CA ILE A 208 -14.27 1.45 -7.06
C ILE A 208 -14.42 0.76 -5.70
N ALA A 209 -15.62 0.85 -5.12
CA ALA A 209 -16.01 -0.05 -4.06
C ALA A 209 -16.04 -1.47 -4.65
N THR A 210 -15.17 -2.36 -4.16
CA THR A 210 -15.27 -3.79 -4.49
C THR A 210 -15.79 -4.50 -3.24
N ILE A 211 -16.81 -5.33 -3.45
CA ILE A 211 -17.57 -6.06 -2.42
C ILE A 211 -16.67 -7.08 -1.73
#